data_AF-A0A257Q3R9-F1
#
_entry.id   AF-A0A257Q3R9-F1
#
_cell.length_a   1.000
_cell.length_b   1.000
_cell.length_c   1.000
_cell.angle_alpha   90.00
_cell.angle_beta   90.00
_cell.angle_gamma   90.00
#
_symmetry.space_group_name_H-M   'P 1'
#
loop_
_entity.id
_entity.type
_entity.pdbx_description
1 polymer ?
#
loop_
_entity_poly.entity_id
_entity_poly.type
_entity_poly.pdbx_seq_one_letter_code
_entity_poly.pdbx_strand_id
1 'polypeptide(L)'
;MAAYAANQTPGQYSPDARSAGKRGLKNLCLSYLLGWQDESTLQLAHAQIAAADNMTDRLAALMALVNTGSKTAQQPLNNFYQDFKNEALVVDKWFSLQAVAEATDVKAVRKLMTHPAFTLKNPNRARSLVFSFCNGNSSQFHAADGSGYAFWTEQVIALNKLNPQVAARLVRTLDHWKKYQPALKQQMQAALQKVAAAKGLSKDVQEVVGRTLG
;
A
#
# COMPACT_ATOMS: atom_id res chain seq x y z
N MET A 1 5.17 25.46 5.99
CA MET A 1 3.81 25.95 5.70
C MET A 1 3.73 26.90 4.51
N ALA A 2 4.65 27.85 4.32
CA ALA A 2 4.59 28.85 3.23
C ALA A 2 4.40 28.26 1.82
N ALA A 3 5.20 27.25 1.45
CA ALA A 3 5.10 26.60 0.13
C ALA A 3 3.76 25.86 -0.08
N TYR A 4 3.21 25.25 0.97
CA TYR A 4 1.88 24.63 0.93
C TYR A 4 0.80 25.68 0.63
N ALA A 5 0.83 26.81 1.35
CA ALA A 5 -0.12 27.91 1.16
C ALA A 5 0.00 28.56 -0.22
N ALA A 6 1.22 28.81 -0.70
CA ALA A 6 1.47 29.43 -2.01
C ALA A 6 1.04 28.57 -3.21
N ASN A 7 0.92 27.25 -3.02
CA ASN A 7 0.53 26.30 -4.05
C ASN A 7 -0.91 25.79 -3.92
N GLN A 8 -1.74 26.48 -3.14
CA GLN A 8 -3.18 26.25 -3.18
C GLN A 8 -3.72 26.50 -4.60
N THR A 9 -4.76 25.73 -4.93
CA THR A 9 -5.43 25.76 -6.25
C THR A 9 -6.92 26.05 -6.05
N PRO A 10 -7.29 27.28 -5.66
CA PRO A 10 -8.69 27.64 -5.47
C PRO A 10 -9.43 27.68 -6.82
N GLY A 11 -10.74 27.47 -6.79
CA GLY A 11 -11.59 27.42 -7.98
C GLY A 11 -11.80 26.00 -8.51
N GLN A 12 -12.36 25.88 -9.71
CA GLN A 12 -12.67 24.58 -10.32
C GLN A 12 -11.39 23.80 -10.65
N TYR A 13 -11.42 22.48 -10.43
CA TYR A 13 -10.35 21.58 -10.86
C TYR A 13 -9.98 21.78 -12.33
N SER A 14 -8.67 21.93 -12.57
CA SER A 14 -8.07 21.90 -13.91
C SER A 14 -6.97 20.83 -14.01
N PRO A 15 -6.97 20.00 -15.07
CA PRO A 15 -5.92 19.01 -15.33
C PRO A 15 -4.67 19.62 -16.00
N ASP A 16 -4.63 20.93 -16.27
CA ASP A 16 -3.49 21.57 -16.92
C ASP A 16 -2.17 21.41 -16.15
N ALA A 17 -1.05 21.50 -16.87
CA ALA A 17 0.28 21.24 -16.31
C ALA A 17 0.64 22.15 -15.13
N ARG A 18 0.22 23.42 -15.15
CA ARG A 18 0.51 24.39 -14.07
C ARG A 18 -0.27 24.01 -12.81
N SER A 19 -1.56 23.73 -12.95
CA SER A 19 -2.41 23.31 -11.83
C SER A 19 -1.97 21.96 -11.25
N ALA A 20 -1.58 21.01 -12.11
CA ALA A 20 -1.02 19.72 -11.68
C ALA A 20 0.29 19.89 -10.91
N GLY A 21 1.21 20.74 -11.39
CA GLY A 21 2.47 21.05 -10.71
C GLY A 21 2.25 21.67 -9.33
N LYS A 22 1.33 22.63 -9.22
CA LYS A 22 0.94 23.23 -7.93
C LYS A 22 0.39 22.18 -6.96
N ARG A 23 -0.55 21.33 -7.38
CA ARG A 23 -1.06 20.23 -6.54
C ARG A 23 0.04 19.28 -6.10
N GLY A 24 0.95 18.92 -7.01
CA GLY A 24 2.11 18.07 -6.70
C GLY A 24 2.97 18.66 -5.58
N LEU A 25 3.37 19.92 -5.70
CA LEU A 25 4.18 20.60 -4.69
C LEU A 25 3.41 20.79 -3.37
N LYS A 26 2.14 21.20 -3.42
CA LYS A 26 1.27 21.32 -2.24
C LYS A 26 1.18 19.99 -1.49
N ASN A 27 0.90 18.89 -2.19
CA ASN A 27 0.72 17.57 -1.60
C ASN A 27 2.02 17.02 -1.01
N LEU A 28 3.16 17.29 -1.65
CA LEU A 28 4.48 16.99 -1.09
C LEU A 28 4.75 17.80 0.18
N CYS A 29 4.47 19.11 0.17
CA CYS A 29 4.62 19.92 1.37
C CYS A 29 3.75 19.41 2.51
N LEU A 30 2.50 19.00 2.23
CA LEU A 30 1.60 18.44 3.23
C LEU A 30 2.17 17.15 3.86
N SER A 31 2.75 16.25 3.06
CA SER A 31 3.33 15.00 3.58
C SER A 31 4.52 15.27 4.49
N TYR A 32 5.37 16.25 4.19
CA TYR A 32 6.44 16.67 5.09
C TYR A 32 5.90 17.32 6.36
N LEU A 33 4.95 18.25 6.23
CA LEU A 33 4.36 18.97 7.36
C LEU A 33 3.72 18.03 8.39
N LEU A 34 3.05 16.98 7.92
CA LEU A 34 2.45 15.99 8.80
C LEU A 34 3.48 15.16 9.60
N GLY A 35 4.75 15.17 9.22
CA GLY A 35 5.82 14.57 10.02
C GLY A 35 5.97 15.19 11.42
N TRP A 36 5.54 16.44 11.62
CA TRP A 36 5.53 17.10 12.94
C TRP A 36 4.39 16.61 13.85
N GLN A 37 3.30 16.10 13.27
CA GLN A 37 2.13 15.59 13.99
C GLN A 37 1.53 16.56 15.04
N ASP A 38 1.75 17.86 14.89
CA ASP A 38 1.08 18.86 15.72
C ASP A 38 -0.37 19.05 15.25
N GLU A 39 -1.19 19.65 16.12
CA GLU A 39 -2.60 19.87 15.82
C GLU A 39 -2.79 20.70 14.54
N SER A 40 -1.93 21.70 14.32
CA SER A 40 -2.02 22.61 13.17
C SER A 40 -1.85 21.88 11.84
N THR A 41 -0.90 20.96 11.74
CA THR A 41 -0.65 20.21 10.49
C THR A 41 -1.68 19.11 10.26
N LEU A 42 -2.19 18.48 11.32
CA LEU A 42 -3.33 17.56 11.22
C LEU A 42 -4.58 18.28 10.70
N GLN A 43 -4.86 19.49 11.20
CA GLN A 43 -5.97 20.33 10.72
C GLN A 43 -5.84 20.67 9.23
N LEU A 44 -4.62 20.96 8.73
CA LEU A 44 -4.39 21.19 7.29
C LEU A 44 -4.82 19.98 6.45
N ALA A 45 -4.47 18.77 6.87
CA ALA A 45 -4.82 17.56 6.14
C ALA A 45 -6.31 17.28 6.16
N HIS A 46 -6.96 17.43 7.33
CA HIS A 46 -8.42 17.30 7.44
C HIS A 46 -9.16 18.34 6.60
N ALA A 47 -8.71 19.59 6.63
CA ALA A 47 -9.26 20.66 5.81
C ALA A 47 -9.12 20.35 4.31
N GLN A 48 -7.95 19.85 3.89
CA GLN A 48 -7.76 19.44 2.50
C GLN A 48 -8.65 18.25 2.10
N ILE A 49 -8.83 17.25 2.96
CA ILE A 49 -9.73 16.13 2.68
C ILE A 49 -11.17 16.61 2.51
N ALA A 50 -11.63 17.49 3.41
CA ALA A 50 -12.99 18.01 3.39
C ALA A 50 -13.26 18.93 2.19
N ALA A 51 -12.29 19.78 1.82
CA ALA A 51 -12.44 20.76 0.76
C ALA A 51 -12.09 20.22 -0.64
N ALA A 52 -11.40 19.08 -0.74
CA ALA A 52 -10.96 18.55 -2.04
C ALA A 52 -12.15 18.18 -2.95
N ASP A 53 -12.20 18.85 -4.10
CA ASP A 53 -13.12 18.60 -5.21
C ASP A 53 -12.60 17.55 -6.20
N ASN A 54 -11.37 17.07 -5.99
CA ASN A 54 -10.67 16.16 -6.89
C ASN A 54 -9.97 15.04 -6.13
N MET A 55 -9.81 13.90 -6.80
CA MET A 55 -9.24 12.69 -6.22
C MET A 55 -7.74 12.83 -5.87
N THR A 56 -7.00 13.69 -6.59
CA THR A 56 -5.57 13.90 -6.37
C THR A 56 -5.30 14.50 -4.99
N ASP A 57 -6.00 15.58 -4.64
CA ASP A 57 -5.82 16.24 -3.35
C ASP A 57 -6.42 15.45 -2.19
N ARG A 58 -7.57 14.80 -2.41
CA ARG A 58 -8.23 13.98 -1.39
C ARG A 58 -7.38 12.77 -1.01
N LEU A 59 -6.85 12.02 -1.99
CA LEU A 59 -5.98 10.87 -1.73
C LEU A 59 -4.64 11.29 -1.12
N ALA A 60 -4.04 12.38 -1.59
CA ALA A 60 -2.76 12.83 -1.05
C ALA A 60 -2.85 13.18 0.45
N ALA A 61 -3.88 13.95 0.83
CA ALA A 61 -4.08 14.30 2.23
C ALA A 61 -4.44 13.09 3.10
N LEU A 62 -5.28 12.18 2.59
CA LEU A 62 -5.62 10.94 3.28
C LEU A 62 -4.39 10.03 3.46
N MET A 63 -3.59 9.82 2.41
CA MET A 63 -2.35 9.04 2.48
C MET A 63 -1.37 9.65 3.47
N ALA A 64 -1.21 10.97 3.47
CA ALA A 64 -0.32 11.64 4.39
C ALA A 64 -0.77 11.44 5.86
N LEU A 65 -2.07 11.54 6.15
CA LEU A 65 -2.60 11.24 7.49
C LEU A 65 -2.33 9.78 7.91
N VAL A 66 -2.60 8.82 7.02
CA VAL A 66 -2.42 7.40 7.33
C VAL A 66 -0.94 7.05 7.53
N ASN A 67 -0.04 7.62 6.73
CA ASN A 67 1.42 7.40 6.86
C ASN A 67 1.97 7.81 8.23
N THR A 68 1.43 8.86 8.85
CA THR A 68 1.85 9.28 10.20
C THR A 68 1.37 8.37 11.32
N GLY A 69 0.51 7.38 11.03
CA GLY A 69 -0.17 6.60 12.07
C GLY A 69 -1.17 7.44 12.87
N SER A 70 -1.67 8.55 12.31
CA SER A 70 -2.58 9.45 13.02
C SER A 70 -3.83 8.71 13.48
N LYS A 71 -4.14 8.81 14.78
CA LYS A 71 -5.38 8.28 15.37
C LYS A 71 -6.65 8.86 14.74
N THR A 72 -6.53 10.04 14.14
CA THR A 72 -7.65 10.75 13.48
C THR A 72 -7.89 10.30 12.04
N ALA A 73 -7.05 9.43 11.47
CA ALA A 73 -7.17 8.98 10.08
C ALA A 73 -8.36 8.02 9.84
N GLN A 74 -8.85 7.34 10.89
CA GLN A 74 -9.88 6.30 10.75
C GLN A 74 -11.21 6.84 10.22
N GLN A 75 -11.64 8.02 10.67
CA GLN A 75 -12.90 8.61 10.23
C GLN A 75 -12.83 9.04 8.74
N PRO A 76 -11.81 9.80 8.29
CA PRO A 76 -11.60 10.06 6.86
C PRO A 76 -11.52 8.80 6.00
N LEU A 77 -10.84 7.74 6.47
CA LEU A 77 -10.78 6.45 5.77
C LEU A 77 -12.17 5.83 5.58
N ASN A 78 -12.99 5.83 6.63
CA ASN A 78 -14.34 5.28 6.58
C ASN A 78 -15.23 6.10 5.65
N ASN A 79 -15.17 7.44 5.74
CA ASN A 79 -15.93 8.33 4.86
C ASN A 79 -15.55 8.11 3.40
N PHE A 80 -14.25 8.06 3.10
CA PHE A 80 -13.76 7.79 1.75
C PHE A 80 -14.30 6.47 1.20
N TYR A 81 -14.31 5.40 2.02
CA TYR A 81 -14.90 4.14 1.58
C TYR A 81 -16.40 4.26 1.33
N GLN A 82 -17.16 4.91 2.22
CA GLN A 82 -18.62 5.06 2.02
C GLN A 82 -18.98 5.85 0.77
N ASP A 83 -18.25 6.94 0.50
CA ASP A 83 -18.45 7.78 -0.68
C ASP A 83 -18.20 7.01 -1.98
N PHE A 84 -17.21 6.11 -1.99
CA PHE A 84 -16.71 5.46 -3.20
C PHE A 84 -16.88 3.95 -3.24
N LYS A 85 -17.68 3.35 -2.35
CA LYS A 85 -17.83 1.88 -2.25
C LYS A 85 -18.31 1.21 -3.53
N ASN A 86 -19.02 1.94 -4.39
CA ASN A 86 -19.51 1.47 -5.68
C ASN A 86 -18.50 1.68 -6.82
N GLU A 87 -17.42 2.44 -6.58
CA GLU A 87 -16.38 2.74 -7.56
C GLU A 87 -15.18 1.81 -7.36
N ALA A 88 -15.20 0.65 -8.01
CA ALA A 88 -14.24 -0.42 -7.76
C ALA A 88 -12.78 0.06 -7.79
N LEU A 89 -12.37 0.83 -8.80
CA LEU A 89 -10.99 1.33 -8.92
C LEU A 89 -10.60 2.32 -7.82
N VAL A 90 -11.57 3.03 -7.25
CA VAL A 90 -11.32 3.96 -6.13
C VAL A 90 -11.16 3.18 -4.84
N VAL A 91 -11.93 2.10 -4.66
CA VAL A 91 -11.74 1.17 -3.53
C VAL A 91 -10.38 0.45 -3.60
N ASP A 92 -9.83 0.16 -4.80
CA ASP A 92 -8.45 -0.32 -4.93
C ASP A 92 -7.47 0.69 -4.32
N LYS A 93 -7.59 1.98 -4.68
CA LYS A 93 -6.73 3.04 -4.12
C LYS A 93 -6.85 3.14 -2.60
N TRP A 94 -8.06 2.96 -2.06
CA TRP A 94 -8.31 2.93 -0.62
C TRP A 94 -7.60 1.76 0.09
N PHE A 95 -7.54 0.57 -0.51
CA PHE A 95 -6.73 -0.51 0.03
C PHE A 95 -5.24 -0.20 -0.09
N SER A 96 -4.79 0.28 -1.25
CA SER A 96 -3.37 0.52 -1.51
C SER A 96 -2.77 1.58 -0.59
N LEU A 97 -3.47 2.70 -0.38
CA LEU A 97 -2.97 3.76 0.49
C LEU A 97 -2.80 3.30 1.94
N GLN A 98 -3.65 2.38 2.41
CA GLN A 98 -3.51 1.81 3.75
C GLN A 98 -2.38 0.78 3.79
N ALA A 99 -2.28 -0.07 2.76
CA ALA A 99 -1.28 -1.14 2.69
C ALA A 99 0.17 -0.64 2.70
N VAL A 100 0.43 0.51 2.06
CA VAL A 100 1.77 1.11 1.94
C VAL A 100 2.17 1.99 3.12
N ALA A 101 1.25 2.25 4.05
CA ALA A 101 1.53 3.17 5.14
C ALA A 101 2.50 2.59 6.16
N GLU A 102 3.42 3.42 6.64
CA GLU A 102 4.56 3.01 7.49
C GLU A 102 4.14 2.24 8.75
N ALA A 103 3.01 2.62 9.37
CA ALA A 103 2.47 1.99 10.57
C ALA A 103 1.63 0.72 10.29
N THR A 104 1.38 0.38 9.03
CA THR A 104 0.53 -0.77 8.66
C THR A 104 1.32 -2.06 8.71
N ASP A 105 1.29 -2.71 9.88
CA ASP A 105 1.85 -4.05 10.05
C ASP A 105 0.99 -5.16 9.41
N VAL A 106 1.48 -6.40 9.47
CA VAL A 106 0.75 -7.57 8.97
C VAL A 106 -0.62 -7.74 9.63
N LYS A 107 -0.78 -7.38 10.91
CA LYS A 107 -2.05 -7.48 11.63
C LYS A 107 -3.09 -6.52 11.03
N ALA A 108 -2.68 -5.30 10.71
CA ALA A 108 -3.51 -4.30 10.04
C ALA A 108 -3.89 -4.76 8.63
N VAL A 109 -2.95 -5.30 7.84
CA VAL A 109 -3.26 -5.86 6.51
C VAL A 109 -4.25 -7.02 6.61
N ARG A 110 -4.06 -7.95 7.54
CA ARG A 110 -5.00 -9.07 7.76
C ARG A 110 -6.38 -8.58 8.16
N LYS A 111 -6.48 -7.51 8.97
CA LYS A 111 -7.76 -6.87 9.28
C LYS A 111 -8.41 -6.27 8.03
N LEU A 112 -7.65 -5.67 7.13
CA LEU A 112 -8.18 -5.18 5.85
C LEU A 112 -8.64 -6.32 4.94
N MET A 113 -8.01 -7.50 5.02
CA MET A 113 -8.44 -8.68 4.26
C MET A 113 -9.80 -9.24 4.72
N THR A 114 -10.29 -8.89 5.91
CA THR A 114 -11.64 -9.28 6.37
C THR A 114 -12.71 -8.28 5.95
N HIS A 115 -12.33 -7.16 5.34
CA HIS A 115 -13.26 -6.14 4.89
C HIS A 115 -14.17 -6.69 3.77
N PRO A 116 -15.49 -6.40 3.75
CA PRO A 116 -16.42 -6.96 2.78
C PRO A 116 -16.10 -6.63 1.32
N ALA A 117 -15.39 -5.51 1.08
CA ALA A 117 -14.92 -5.14 -0.25
C ALA A 117 -13.66 -5.88 -0.71
N PHE A 118 -13.04 -6.71 0.14
CA PHE A 118 -11.85 -7.48 -0.20
C PHE A 118 -12.20 -8.93 -0.53
N THR A 119 -11.60 -9.45 -1.59
CA THR A 119 -11.57 -10.88 -1.85
C THR A 119 -10.29 -11.24 -2.60
N LEU A 120 -9.58 -12.26 -2.12
CA LEU A 120 -8.34 -12.71 -2.75
C LEU A 120 -8.58 -13.32 -4.16
N LYS A 121 -9.83 -13.70 -4.48
CA LYS A 121 -10.22 -14.17 -5.82
C LYS A 121 -10.16 -13.07 -6.88
N ASN A 122 -10.29 -11.80 -6.47
CA ASN A 122 -10.19 -10.67 -7.39
C ASN A 122 -8.71 -10.24 -7.51
N PRO A 123 -8.09 -10.34 -8.71
CA PRO A 123 -6.68 -10.01 -8.88
C PRO A 123 -6.37 -8.53 -8.61
N ASN A 124 -7.31 -7.62 -8.83
CA ASN A 124 -7.12 -6.20 -8.50
C ASN A 124 -7.12 -5.98 -7.00
N ARG A 125 -8.00 -6.66 -6.24
CA ARG A 125 -7.97 -6.64 -4.77
C ARG A 125 -6.69 -7.23 -4.19
N ALA A 126 -6.25 -8.37 -4.73
CA ALA A 126 -4.97 -8.96 -4.35
C ALA A 126 -3.81 -7.97 -4.59
N ARG A 127 -3.78 -7.31 -5.76
CA ARG A 127 -2.78 -6.27 -6.06
C ARG A 127 -2.89 -5.07 -5.11
N SER A 128 -4.10 -4.57 -4.89
CA SER A 128 -4.31 -3.33 -4.15
C SER A 128 -3.98 -3.44 -2.66
N LEU A 129 -4.06 -4.64 -2.08
CA LEU A 129 -3.74 -4.85 -0.65
C LEU A 129 -2.44 -5.64 -0.46
N VAL A 130 -2.39 -6.88 -0.96
CA VAL A 130 -1.26 -7.79 -0.71
C VAL A 130 0.00 -7.32 -1.42
N PHE A 131 -0.08 -7.03 -2.73
CA PHE A 131 1.11 -6.58 -3.47
C PHE A 131 1.54 -5.19 -3.02
N SER A 132 0.60 -4.30 -2.74
CA SER A 132 0.92 -2.97 -2.20
C SER A 132 1.67 -3.06 -0.88
N PHE A 133 1.26 -3.95 0.05
CA PHE A 133 2.03 -4.17 1.28
C PHE A 133 3.42 -4.73 0.99
N CYS A 134 3.52 -5.86 0.27
CA CYS A 134 4.80 -6.54 0.06
C CYS A 134 5.81 -5.73 -0.76
N ASN A 135 5.35 -4.88 -1.70
CA ASN A 135 6.25 -4.10 -2.57
C ASN A 135 6.40 -2.63 -2.14
N GLY A 136 5.42 -2.08 -1.43
CA GLY A 136 5.34 -0.65 -1.11
C GLY A 136 5.56 -0.31 0.36
N ASN A 137 5.55 -1.29 1.26
CA ASN A 137 5.75 -1.10 2.69
C ASN A 137 7.01 -1.81 3.19
N SER A 138 8.19 -1.34 2.78
CA SER A 138 9.45 -2.02 3.07
C SER A 138 9.74 -2.14 4.56
N SER A 139 9.36 -1.18 5.39
CA SER A 139 9.61 -1.21 6.85
C SER A 139 8.86 -2.38 7.52
N GLN A 140 7.61 -2.61 7.14
CA GLN A 140 6.78 -3.67 7.71
C GLN A 140 6.94 -5.02 6.99
N PHE A 141 7.20 -5.01 5.68
CA PHE A 141 7.46 -6.24 4.93
C PHE A 141 8.79 -6.90 5.35
N HIS A 142 9.81 -6.09 5.63
CA HIS A 142 11.12 -6.53 6.12
C HIS A 142 11.25 -6.44 7.65
N ALA A 143 10.12 -6.46 8.37
CA ALA A 143 10.13 -6.44 9.83
C ALA A 143 11.03 -7.55 10.40
N ALA A 144 11.81 -7.22 11.43
CA ALA A 144 12.86 -8.09 11.97
C ALA A 144 12.32 -9.43 12.50
N ASP A 145 11.05 -9.47 12.91
CA ASP A 145 10.35 -10.67 13.37
C ASP A 145 10.00 -11.66 12.24
N GLY A 146 10.20 -11.27 10.98
CA GLY A 146 9.90 -12.09 9.81
C GLY A 146 8.41 -12.23 9.48
N SER A 147 7.54 -11.47 10.16
CA SER A 147 6.08 -11.53 9.97
C SER A 147 5.66 -11.22 8.54
N GLY A 148 6.30 -10.23 7.90
CA GLY A 148 6.03 -9.85 6.51
C GLY A 148 6.31 -10.99 5.52
N TYR A 149 7.40 -11.73 5.71
CA TYR A 149 7.73 -12.88 4.87
C TYR A 149 6.82 -14.08 5.13
N ALA A 150 6.46 -14.34 6.38
CA ALA A 150 5.48 -15.39 6.72
C ALA A 150 4.13 -15.11 6.05
N PHE A 151 3.65 -13.86 6.15
CA PHE A 151 2.46 -13.40 5.45
C PHE A 151 2.58 -13.60 3.94
N TRP A 152 3.69 -13.18 3.32
CA TRP A 152 3.92 -13.35 1.89
C TRP A 152 3.90 -14.82 1.46
N THR A 153 4.53 -15.73 2.23
CA THR A 153 4.50 -17.17 1.93
C THR A 153 3.08 -17.71 1.91
N GLU A 154 2.25 -17.34 2.90
CA GLU A 154 0.84 -17.72 2.95
C GLU A 154 0.08 -17.20 1.73
N GLN A 155 0.28 -15.93 1.36
CA GLN A 155 -0.43 -15.33 0.23
C GLN A 155 -0.01 -15.92 -1.10
N VAL A 156 1.27 -16.25 -1.31
CA VAL A 156 1.73 -16.95 -2.52
C VAL A 156 1.06 -18.32 -2.64
N ILE A 157 1.01 -19.10 -1.56
CA ILE A 157 0.39 -20.43 -1.56
C ILE A 157 -1.12 -20.33 -1.78
N ALA A 158 -1.78 -19.36 -1.15
CA ALA A 158 -3.21 -19.13 -1.34
C ALA A 158 -3.54 -18.70 -2.77
N LEU A 159 -2.78 -17.75 -3.32
CA LEU A 159 -2.92 -17.30 -4.70
C LEU A 159 -2.58 -18.40 -5.70
N ASN A 160 -1.64 -19.30 -5.41
CA ASN A 160 -1.32 -20.41 -6.30
C ASN A 160 -2.55 -21.29 -6.56
N LYS A 161 -3.41 -21.48 -5.56
CA LYS A 161 -4.65 -22.25 -5.69
C LYS A 161 -5.73 -21.50 -6.49
N LEU A 162 -5.75 -20.17 -6.42
CA LEU A 162 -6.80 -19.33 -7.00
C LEU A 162 -6.45 -18.83 -8.40
N ASN A 163 -5.21 -18.37 -8.57
CA ASN A 163 -4.68 -17.78 -9.78
C ASN A 163 -3.13 -17.90 -9.80
N PRO A 164 -2.60 -19.00 -10.35
CA PRO A 164 -1.16 -19.25 -10.53
C PRO A 164 -0.36 -18.08 -11.10
N GLN A 165 -0.89 -17.36 -12.08
CA GLN A 165 -0.18 -16.25 -12.72
C GLN A 165 -0.03 -15.04 -11.78
N VAL A 166 -1.03 -14.79 -10.93
CA VAL A 166 -0.94 -13.76 -9.90
C VAL A 166 0.05 -14.20 -8.82
N ALA A 167 -0.01 -15.46 -8.39
CA ALA A 167 0.96 -16.00 -7.43
C ALA A 167 2.41 -15.88 -7.93
N ALA A 168 2.66 -16.27 -9.19
CA ALA A 168 3.98 -16.16 -9.81
C ALA A 168 4.47 -14.70 -9.85
N ARG A 169 3.58 -13.73 -10.13
CA ARG A 169 3.93 -12.30 -10.02
C ARG A 169 4.26 -11.86 -8.60
N LEU A 170 3.59 -12.40 -7.57
CA LEU A 170 3.90 -12.10 -6.17
C LEU A 170 5.25 -12.71 -5.75
N VAL A 171 5.63 -13.86 -6.31
CA VAL A 171 6.96 -14.46 -6.04
C VAL A 171 8.09 -13.48 -6.38
N ARG A 172 7.93 -12.75 -7.48
CA ARG A 172 8.91 -11.79 -8.00
C ARG A 172 9.20 -10.61 -7.07
N THR A 173 8.38 -10.37 -6.04
CA THR A 173 8.71 -9.42 -4.97
C THR A 173 10.07 -9.71 -4.33
N LEU A 174 10.50 -10.98 -4.32
CA LEU A 174 11.78 -11.41 -3.77
C LEU A 174 12.88 -11.66 -4.83
N ASP A 175 12.71 -11.24 -6.09
CA ASP A 175 13.69 -11.48 -7.19
C ASP A 175 15.11 -11.00 -6.87
N HIS A 176 15.24 -9.99 -5.99
CA HIS A 176 16.53 -9.36 -5.66
C HIS A 176 17.05 -9.70 -4.27
N TRP A 177 16.55 -10.77 -3.63
CA TRP A 177 16.92 -11.14 -2.25
C TRP A 177 18.44 -11.25 -2.01
N LYS A 178 19.21 -11.68 -3.01
CA LYS A 178 20.68 -11.80 -2.95
C LYS A 178 21.41 -10.46 -2.73
N LYS A 179 20.76 -9.32 -3.04
CA LYS A 179 21.32 -7.96 -2.88
C LYS A 179 21.10 -7.36 -1.49
N TYR A 180 20.26 -7.98 -0.66
CA TYR A 180 19.95 -7.49 0.67
C TYR A 180 21.04 -7.88 1.68
N GLN A 181 21.09 -7.14 2.79
CA GLN A 181 21.98 -7.45 3.92
C GLN A 181 21.73 -8.87 4.48
N PRO A 182 22.74 -9.51 5.11
CA PRO A 182 22.68 -10.92 5.47
C PRO A 182 21.42 -11.36 6.24
N ALA A 183 20.99 -10.57 7.24
CA ALA A 183 19.81 -10.89 8.04
C ALA A 183 18.52 -10.99 7.20
N LEU A 184 18.27 -10.00 6.33
CA LEU A 184 17.10 -9.99 5.46
C LEU A 184 17.21 -11.06 4.36
N LYS A 185 18.42 -11.22 3.80
CA LYS A 185 18.71 -12.25 2.80
C LYS A 185 18.33 -13.65 3.30
N GLN A 186 18.72 -14.00 4.52
CA GLN A 186 18.40 -15.30 5.13
C GLN A 186 16.89 -15.50 5.30
N GLN A 187 16.17 -14.47 5.76
CA GLN A 187 14.72 -14.55 5.94
C GLN A 187 13.96 -14.67 4.61
N MET A 188 14.36 -13.91 3.60
CA MET A 188 13.80 -14.00 2.24
C MET A 188 14.05 -15.37 1.61
N GLN A 189 15.28 -15.88 1.72
CA GLN A 189 15.64 -17.20 1.20
C GLN A 189 14.81 -18.30 1.87
N ALA A 190 14.65 -18.25 3.19
CA ALA A 190 13.81 -19.19 3.93
C ALA A 190 12.35 -19.12 3.47
N ALA A 191 11.81 -17.93 3.20
CA ALA A 191 10.46 -17.77 2.67
C ALA A 191 10.29 -18.37 1.26
N LEU A 192 11.25 -18.12 0.36
CA LEU A 192 11.29 -18.72 -0.98
C LEU A 192 11.37 -20.25 -0.91
N GLN A 193 12.22 -20.79 -0.03
CA GLN A 193 12.36 -22.24 0.19
C GLN A 193 11.05 -22.85 0.71
N LYS A 194 10.35 -22.16 1.64
CA LYS A 194 9.03 -22.60 2.12
C LYS A 194 8.00 -22.65 1.00
N VAL A 195 7.99 -21.65 0.11
CA VAL A 195 7.13 -21.68 -1.08
C VAL A 195 7.51 -22.85 -1.97
N ALA A 196 8.79 -23.01 -2.32
CA ALA A 196 9.26 -24.09 -3.20
C ALA A 196 8.94 -25.50 -2.66
N ALA A 197 8.93 -25.68 -1.34
CA ALA A 197 8.58 -26.93 -0.67
C ALA A 197 7.05 -27.16 -0.54
N ALA A 198 6.21 -26.19 -0.90
CA ALA A 198 4.76 -26.31 -0.78
C ALA A 198 4.21 -27.36 -1.77
N LYS A 199 3.30 -28.21 -1.28
CA LYS A 199 2.61 -29.18 -2.13
C LYS A 199 1.59 -28.50 -3.04
N GLY A 200 1.46 -28.99 -4.27
CA GLY A 200 0.43 -28.52 -5.22
C GLY A 200 0.75 -27.16 -5.86
N LEU A 201 2.02 -26.76 -5.92
CA LEU A 201 2.41 -25.62 -6.73
C LEU A 201 2.15 -25.88 -8.22
N SER A 202 1.61 -24.88 -8.90
CA SER A 202 1.52 -24.84 -10.36
C SER A 202 2.91 -24.77 -10.99
N LYS A 203 3.02 -25.20 -12.25
CA LYS A 203 4.28 -25.12 -13.02
C LYS A 203 4.83 -23.69 -13.06
N ASP A 204 3.97 -22.70 -13.31
CA ASP A 204 4.34 -21.29 -13.34
C ASP A 204 5.00 -20.82 -12.04
N VAL A 205 4.43 -21.19 -10.89
CA VAL A 205 4.97 -20.78 -9.58
C VAL A 205 6.25 -21.56 -9.27
N GLN A 206 6.33 -22.85 -9.59
CA GLN A 206 7.54 -23.67 -9.42
C GLN A 206 8.71 -23.11 -10.24
N GLU A 207 8.47 -22.73 -11.49
CA GLU A 207 9.49 -22.18 -12.38
C GLU A 207 10.00 -20.84 -11.84
N VAL A 208 9.10 -19.93 -11.46
CA VAL A 208 9.49 -18.61 -10.97
C VAL A 208 10.24 -18.73 -9.64
N VAL A 209 9.74 -19.51 -8.67
CA VAL A 209 10.42 -19.65 -7.37
C VAL A 209 11.78 -20.35 -7.52
N GLY A 210 11.88 -21.36 -8.39
CA GLY A 210 13.13 -22.05 -8.69
C GLY A 210 14.16 -21.10 -9.31
N ARG A 211 13.73 -20.27 -10.27
CA ARG A 211 14.58 -19.24 -10.88
C ARG A 211 15.02 -18.16 -9.88
N THR A 212 14.13 -17.73 -8.98
CA THR A 212 14.47 -16.73 -7.96
C THR A 212 15.45 -17.29 -6.92
N LEU A 213 15.37 -18.58 -6.58
CA LEU A 213 16.32 -19.26 -5.68
C LEU A 213 17.68 -19.52 -6.32
N GLY A 214 17.69 -19.91 -7.61
CA GLY A 214 18.88 -20.15 -8.43
C GLY A 214 19.75 -18.91 -8.55
#